data_AF-A0A2N1J5F9-F1
#
_entry.id   AF-A0A2N1J5F9-F1
#
_cell.length_a   1.000
_cell.length_b   1.000
_cell.length_c   1.000
_cell.angle_alpha   90.00
_cell.angle_beta   90.00
_cell.angle_gamma   90.00
#
_symmetry.space_group_name_H-M   'P 1'
#
loop_
_entity.id
_entity.type
_entity.pdbx_description
1 polymer ?
#
loop_
_entity_poly.entity_id
_entity_poly.type
_entity_poly.pdbx_seq_one_letter_code
_entity_poly.pdbx_strand_id
1 'polypeptide(L)'
;IAVIVTRTSPSEVSKKFFDGMGGAYANILGIIITATVFVSGLKALGAVDAFIQILINNPSLAGIGATVGPFLLAIVVGSGDAAAFAFNEVVTPHAESLGMSIENMGSLAALSGAIGRTMSPLAGAAIICAGFAKVSTIDVVKRTSFGMVLALITAYVVLVVM
;
A
#
# COMPACT_ATOMS: atom_id res chain seq x y z
N ILE A 1 16.82 -18.86 20.22
CA ILE A 1 17.81 -18.12 19.39
C ILE A 1 17.96 -16.68 19.89
N ALA A 2 16.92 -15.85 19.91
CA ALA A 2 16.99 -14.46 20.39
C ALA A 2 17.71 -14.31 21.75
N VAL A 3 17.29 -15.04 22.78
CA VAL A 3 17.91 -15.04 24.13
C VAL A 3 19.41 -15.39 24.11
N ILE A 4 19.80 -16.35 23.27
CA ILE A 4 21.20 -16.79 23.15
C ILE A 4 22.04 -15.72 22.47
N VAL A 5 21.50 -15.06 21.44
CA VAL A 5 22.18 -14.02 20.66
C VAL A 5 22.28 -12.70 21.43
N THR A 6 21.20 -12.28 22.10
CA THR A 6 21.16 -11.01 22.84
C THR A 6 21.81 -11.12 24.21
N ARG A 7 22.07 -12.35 24.70
CA ARG A 7 22.62 -12.64 26.05
C ARG A 7 21.84 -11.96 27.18
N THR A 8 20.57 -11.61 26.93
CA THR A 8 19.65 -11.00 27.89
C THR A 8 18.76 -12.05 28.53
N SER A 9 18.13 -11.70 29.65
CA SER A 9 17.28 -12.65 30.38
C SER A 9 16.08 -13.09 29.53
N PRO A 10 15.64 -14.37 29.62
CA PRO A 10 14.46 -14.85 28.89
C PRO A 10 13.19 -14.05 29.16
N SER A 11 13.05 -13.51 30.37
CA SER A 11 11.93 -12.66 30.76
C SER A 11 11.94 -11.33 30.00
N GLU A 12 13.10 -10.70 29.88
CA GLU A 12 13.24 -9.41 29.19
C GLU A 12 13.04 -9.54 27.69
N VAL A 13 13.57 -10.61 27.07
CA VAL A 13 13.32 -10.90 25.66
C VAL A 13 11.84 -11.13 25.40
N SER A 14 11.16 -11.88 26.27
CA SER A 14 9.72 -12.10 26.16
C SER A 14 8.94 -10.79 26.29
N LYS A 15 9.25 -9.96 27.30
CA LYS A 15 8.59 -8.66 27.48
C LYS A 15 8.77 -7.76 26.26
N LYS A 16 9.99 -7.63 25.74
CA LYS A 16 10.26 -6.82 24.53
C LYS A 16 9.58 -7.36 23.29
N PHE A 17 9.45 -8.67 23.17
CA PHE A 17 8.68 -9.28 22.09
C PHE A 17 7.19 -8.89 22.17
N PHE A 18 6.55 -9.02 23.34
CA PHE A 18 5.16 -8.62 23.52
C PHE A 18 4.94 -7.11 23.41
N ASP A 19 5.88 -6.27 23.88
CA ASP A 19 5.85 -4.82 23.68
C ASP A 19 5.87 -4.47 22.17
N GLY A 20 6.75 -5.13 21.41
CA GLY A 20 6.83 -4.97 19.96
C GLY A 20 5.55 -5.43 19.25
N MET A 21 4.98 -6.57 19.66
CA MET A 21 3.70 -7.06 19.12
C MET A 21 2.54 -6.10 19.41
N GLY A 22 2.43 -5.59 20.64
CA GLY A 22 1.40 -4.61 21.00
C GLY A 22 1.54 -3.32 20.20
N GLY A 23 2.77 -2.82 20.03
CA GLY A 23 3.06 -1.65 19.21
C GLY A 23 2.71 -1.85 17.73
N ALA A 24 3.01 -3.03 17.17
CA ALA A 24 2.64 -3.36 15.79
C ALA A 24 1.13 -3.49 15.61
N TYR A 25 0.42 -4.09 16.57
CA TYR A 25 -1.04 -4.21 16.54
C TYR A 25 -1.71 -2.84 16.51
N ALA A 26 -1.31 -1.93 17.39
CA ALA A 26 -1.89 -0.59 17.46
C ALA A 26 -1.60 0.26 16.20
N ASN A 27 -0.36 0.25 15.72
CA ASN A 27 0.06 1.20 14.68
C ASN A 27 -0.07 0.67 13.24
N ILE A 28 -0.01 -0.65 13.04
CA ILE A 28 -0.04 -1.26 11.70
C ILE A 28 -1.41 -1.90 11.46
N LEU A 29 -1.82 -2.83 12.33
CA LEU A 29 -3.10 -3.53 12.12
C LEU A 29 -4.30 -2.60 12.22
N GLY A 30 -4.28 -1.58 13.09
CA GLY A 30 -5.34 -0.58 13.15
C GLY A 30 -5.55 0.15 11.81
N ILE A 31 -4.48 0.51 11.10
CA ILE A 31 -4.56 1.17 9.80
C ILE A 31 -5.04 0.19 8.72
N ILE A 32 -4.55 -1.06 8.74
CA ILE A 32 -4.99 -2.10 7.81
C ILE A 32 -6.49 -2.37 7.97
N ILE A 33 -6.97 -2.60 9.19
CA ILE A 33 -8.39 -2.84 9.48
C ILE A 33 -9.24 -1.67 8.97
N THR A 34 -8.83 -0.43 9.25
CA THR A 34 -9.56 0.77 8.79
C THR A 34 -9.60 0.85 7.26
N ALA A 35 -8.49 0.57 6.58
CA ALA A 35 -8.42 0.55 5.12
C ALA A 35 -9.28 -0.56 4.52
N THR A 36 -9.24 -1.77 5.08
CA THR A 36 -10.08 -2.90 4.64
C THR A 36 -11.56 -2.61 4.86
N VAL A 37 -11.95 -2.00 5.98
CA VAL A 37 -13.35 -1.59 6.21
C VAL A 37 -13.80 -0.54 5.19
N PHE A 38 -12.94 0.43 4.84
CA PHE A 38 -13.24 1.41 3.79
C PHE A 38 -13.45 0.73 2.43
N VAL A 39 -12.54 -0.16 2.02
CA VAL A 39 -12.66 -0.90 0.75
C VAL A 39 -13.88 -1.82 0.75
N SER A 40 -14.18 -2.48 1.88
CA SER A 40 -15.39 -3.28 2.06
C SER A 40 -16.66 -2.44 1.97
N GLY A 41 -16.64 -1.21 2.46
CA GLY A 41 -17.72 -0.22 2.28
C GLY A 41 -17.92 0.14 0.81
N LEU A 42 -16.84 0.39 0.06
CA LEU A 42 -16.92 0.61 -1.39
C LEU A 42 -17.49 -0.61 -2.14
N LYS A 43 -17.17 -1.82 -1.67
CA LYS A 43 -17.75 -3.06 -2.19
C LYS A 43 -19.24 -3.16 -1.89
N ALA A 44 -19.66 -2.87 -0.65
CA ALA A 44 -21.07 -2.87 -0.28
C ALA A 44 -21.90 -1.83 -1.07
N LEU A 45 -21.29 -0.71 -1.45
CA LEU A 45 -21.89 0.30 -2.32
C LEU A 45 -21.92 -0.09 -3.81
N GLY A 46 -21.31 -1.22 -4.19
CA GLY A 46 -21.19 -1.68 -5.58
C GLY A 46 -20.16 -0.90 -6.40
N ALA A 47 -19.41 0.04 -5.81
CA ALA A 47 -18.40 0.84 -6.51
C ALA A 47 -17.24 -0.04 -6.99
N VAL A 48 -16.84 -1.02 -6.18
CA VAL A 48 -15.81 -2.01 -6.54
C VAL A 48 -16.28 -2.87 -7.71
N ASP A 49 -17.50 -3.39 -7.66
CA ASP A 49 -18.03 -4.27 -8.72
C ASP A 49 -18.19 -3.49 -10.03
N ALA A 50 -18.67 -2.25 -9.97
CA ALA A 50 -18.72 -1.35 -11.13
C ALA A 50 -17.32 -1.07 -11.70
N PHE A 51 -16.33 -0.85 -10.83
CA PHE A 51 -14.94 -0.63 -11.23
C PHE A 51 -14.35 -1.87 -11.90
N ILE A 52 -14.53 -3.06 -11.31
CA ILE A 52 -14.08 -4.34 -11.90
C ILE A 52 -14.76 -4.60 -13.23
N GLN A 53 -16.07 -4.35 -13.36
CA GLN A 53 -16.79 -4.51 -14.63
C GLN A 53 -16.25 -3.58 -15.72
N ILE A 54 -15.89 -2.33 -15.39
CA ILE A 54 -15.24 -1.41 -16.33
C ILE A 54 -13.88 -1.97 -16.80
N LEU A 55 -13.12 -2.56 -15.87
CA LEU A 55 -11.79 -3.14 -16.14
C LEU A 55 -11.87 -4.43 -16.96
N ILE A 56 -12.81 -5.33 -16.67
CA ILE A 56 -12.99 -6.60 -17.41
C ILE A 56 -13.40 -6.32 -18.85
N ASN A 57 -14.27 -5.33 -19.09
CA ASN A 57 -14.69 -4.96 -20.44
C ASN A 57 -13.56 -4.31 -21.27
N ASN A 58 -12.43 -3.95 -20.65
CA ASN A 58 -11.28 -3.35 -21.30
C ASN A 58 -9.97 -3.95 -20.74
N PRO A 59 -9.50 -5.10 -21.26
CA PRO A 59 -8.31 -5.79 -20.76
C PRO A 59 -7.06 -4.90 -20.67
N SER A 60 -6.92 -3.93 -21.59
CA SER A 60 -5.84 -2.93 -21.56
C SER A 60 -5.89 -1.99 -20.35
N LEU A 61 -7.08 -1.74 -19.79
CA LEU A 61 -7.29 -0.92 -18.59
C LEU A 61 -7.10 -1.71 -17.30
N ALA A 62 -7.17 -3.04 -17.34
CA ALA A 62 -7.07 -3.89 -16.15
C ALA A 62 -5.78 -3.66 -15.35
N GLY A 63 -4.64 -3.67 -16.02
CA GLY A 63 -3.35 -3.37 -15.39
C GLY A 63 -3.26 -1.93 -14.87
N ILE A 64 -3.96 -0.98 -15.51
CA ILE A 64 -4.02 0.42 -15.05
C ILE A 64 -4.84 0.51 -13.77
N GLY A 65 -5.97 -0.20 -13.69
CA GLY A 65 -6.79 -0.27 -12.47
C GLY A 65 -6.04 -0.85 -11.28
N ALA A 66 -5.28 -1.91 -11.52
CA ALA A 66 -4.41 -2.55 -10.52
C ALA A 66 -3.24 -1.66 -10.05
N THR A 67 -2.88 -0.65 -10.84
CA THR A 67 -1.80 0.30 -10.53
C THR A 67 -2.35 1.55 -9.83
N VAL A 68 -3.36 2.17 -10.42
CA VAL A 68 -3.88 3.47 -9.97
C VAL A 68 -4.68 3.35 -8.68
N GLY A 69 -5.46 2.26 -8.51
CA GLY A 69 -6.29 2.06 -7.33
C GLY A 69 -5.48 2.02 -6.02
N PRO A 70 -4.49 1.12 -5.88
CA PRO A 70 -3.64 1.06 -4.69
C PRO A 70 -2.83 2.34 -4.49
N PHE A 71 -2.36 2.97 -5.56
CA PHE A 71 -1.60 4.22 -5.50
C PHE A 71 -2.43 5.35 -4.88
N LEU A 72 -3.65 5.58 -5.36
CA LEU A 72 -4.54 6.62 -4.82
C LEU A 72 -4.94 6.33 -3.39
N LEU A 73 -5.28 5.08 -3.08
CA LEU A 73 -5.64 4.67 -1.73
C LEU A 73 -4.46 4.90 -0.77
N ALA A 74 -3.23 4.59 -1.19
CA ALA A 74 -2.03 4.81 -0.38
C ALA A 74 -1.73 6.29 -0.13
N ILE A 75 -2.04 7.19 -1.07
CA ILE A 75 -1.93 8.64 -0.86
C ILE A 75 -2.88 9.09 0.26
N VAL A 76 -4.12 8.60 0.26
CA VAL A 76 -5.15 8.99 1.23
C VAL A 76 -4.93 8.35 2.59
N VAL A 77 -4.49 7.09 2.64
CA VAL A 77 -4.29 6.35 3.89
C VAL A 77 -2.93 6.69 4.53
N GLY A 78 -1.93 7.07 3.74
CA GLY A 78 -0.56 7.32 4.22
C GLY A 78 0.24 6.05 4.56
N SER A 79 -0.34 4.88 4.29
CA SER A 79 0.28 3.56 4.44
C SER A 79 0.15 2.78 3.14
N GLY A 80 1.31 2.47 2.54
CA GLY A 80 1.40 1.72 1.29
C GLY A 80 1.02 0.26 1.47
N ASP A 81 1.47 -0.35 2.57
CA ASP A 81 1.18 -1.76 2.86
C ASP A 81 -0.31 -1.97 3.13
N ALA A 82 -0.95 -1.06 3.90
CA ALA A 82 -2.38 -1.16 4.17
C ALA A 82 -3.22 -1.02 2.91
N ALA A 83 -2.88 -0.05 2.04
CA ALA A 83 -3.55 0.13 0.76
C ALA A 83 -3.33 -1.08 -0.17
N ALA A 84 -2.12 -1.61 -0.23
CA ALA A 84 -1.80 -2.79 -1.03
C ALA A 84 -2.56 -4.03 -0.56
N PHE A 85 -2.60 -4.30 0.76
CA PHE A 85 -3.35 -5.44 1.31
C PHE A 85 -4.85 -5.31 1.04
N ALA A 86 -5.44 -4.15 1.35
CA ALA A 86 -6.87 -3.93 1.16
C ALA A 86 -7.30 -4.04 -0.31
N PHE A 87 -6.47 -3.57 -1.24
CA PHE A 87 -6.77 -3.65 -2.67
C PHE A 87 -6.50 -5.05 -3.23
N ASN A 88 -5.42 -5.70 -2.81
CA ASN A 88 -5.11 -7.09 -3.22
C ASN A 88 -6.19 -8.07 -2.76
N GLU A 89 -6.76 -7.89 -1.58
CA GLU A 89 -7.86 -8.74 -1.10
C GLU A 89 -9.07 -8.73 -2.04
N VAL A 90 -9.29 -7.62 -2.73
CA VAL A 90 -10.47 -7.42 -3.57
C VAL A 90 -10.22 -7.68 -5.04
N VAL A 91 -9.08 -7.23 -5.58
CA VAL A 91 -8.84 -7.24 -7.03
C VAL A 91 -7.99 -8.44 -7.47
N THR A 92 -7.07 -8.91 -6.62
CA THR A 92 -6.19 -10.05 -6.96
C THR A 92 -6.93 -11.36 -7.24
N PRO A 93 -8.04 -11.69 -6.57
CA PRO A 93 -8.86 -12.85 -6.94
C PRO A 93 -9.43 -12.80 -8.36
N HIS A 94 -9.51 -11.62 -8.97
CA HIS A 94 -10.01 -11.41 -10.32
C HIS A 94 -8.89 -11.34 -11.38
N ALA A 95 -7.65 -11.69 -11.03
CA ALA A 95 -6.49 -11.58 -11.92
C ALA A 95 -6.64 -12.28 -13.26
N GLU A 96 -7.10 -13.53 -13.24
CA GLU A 96 -7.28 -14.32 -14.46
C GLU A 96 -8.34 -13.68 -15.38
N SER A 97 -9.42 -13.15 -14.81
CA SER A 97 -10.45 -12.42 -15.58
C SER A 97 -9.97 -11.06 -16.12
N LEU A 98 -8.86 -10.56 -15.58
CA LEU A 98 -8.21 -9.31 -15.97
C LEU A 98 -7.01 -9.54 -16.91
N GLY A 99 -6.76 -10.80 -17.32
CA GLY A 99 -5.68 -11.15 -18.24
C GLY A 99 -4.28 -11.07 -17.63
N MET A 100 -4.17 -11.08 -16.29
CA MET A 100 -2.90 -10.99 -15.56
C MET A 100 -2.68 -12.19 -14.65
N SER A 101 -1.41 -12.53 -14.39
CA SER A 101 -1.09 -13.49 -13.33
C SER A 101 -1.37 -12.86 -11.95
N ILE A 102 -1.76 -13.71 -10.99
CA ILE A 102 -1.94 -13.32 -9.58
C ILE A 102 -0.66 -12.67 -9.04
N GLU A 103 0.51 -13.21 -9.39
CA GLU A 103 1.81 -12.69 -8.96
C GLU A 103 2.09 -11.28 -9.49
N ASN A 104 1.86 -11.03 -10.78
CA ASN A 104 2.13 -9.73 -11.38
C ASN A 104 1.17 -8.68 -10.83
N MET A 105 -0.12 -9.01 -10.68
CA MET A 105 -1.08 -8.06 -10.12
C MET A 105 -0.82 -7.79 -8.64
N GLY A 106 -0.53 -8.82 -7.84
CA GLY A 106 -0.18 -8.66 -6.43
C GLY A 106 1.05 -7.77 -6.23
N SER A 107 2.08 -8.00 -7.05
CA SER A 107 3.32 -7.20 -7.05
C SER A 107 3.07 -5.77 -7.50
N LEU A 108 2.26 -5.58 -8.54
CA LEU A 108 1.90 -4.26 -9.05
C LEU A 108 1.13 -3.43 -8.02
N ALA A 109 0.20 -4.05 -7.30
CA ALA A 109 -0.54 -3.39 -6.24
C ALA A 109 0.35 -3.03 -5.04
N ALA A 110 1.29 -3.91 -4.67
CA ALA A 110 2.27 -3.64 -3.62
C ALA A 110 3.20 -2.47 -3.98
N LEU A 111 3.77 -2.47 -5.18
CA LEU A 111 4.61 -1.39 -5.67
C LEU A 111 3.84 -0.08 -5.76
N SER A 112 2.63 -0.12 -6.32
CA SER A 112 1.79 1.06 -6.46
C SER A 112 1.40 1.66 -5.11
N GLY A 113 1.09 0.81 -4.12
CA GLY A 113 0.86 1.24 -2.74
C GLY A 113 2.10 1.89 -2.12
N ALA A 114 3.29 1.30 -2.29
CA ALA A 114 4.54 1.87 -1.78
C ALA A 114 4.89 3.21 -2.44
N ILE A 115 4.69 3.34 -3.74
CA ILE A 115 4.91 4.58 -4.50
C ILE A 115 3.90 5.65 -4.04
N GLY A 116 2.62 5.29 -3.90
CA GLY A 116 1.56 6.19 -3.43
C GLY A 116 1.80 6.70 -2.00
N ARG A 117 2.30 5.83 -1.10
CA ARG A 117 2.72 6.22 0.25
C ARG A 117 3.75 7.34 0.23
N THR A 118 4.71 7.27 -0.68
CA THR A 118 5.79 8.27 -0.80
C THR A 118 5.25 9.64 -1.24
N MET A 119 4.09 9.65 -1.89
CA MET A 119 3.35 10.86 -2.25
C MET A 119 2.28 11.26 -1.22
N SER A 120 2.17 10.57 -0.09
CA SER A 120 1.19 10.93 0.93
C SER A 120 1.75 11.98 1.89
N PRO A 121 1.05 13.10 2.14
CA PRO A 121 1.41 14.04 3.19
C PRO A 121 1.18 13.48 4.60
N LEU A 122 0.47 12.36 4.70
CA LEU A 122 0.18 11.64 5.94
C LEU A 122 1.25 10.59 6.26
N ALA A 123 2.19 10.34 5.34
CA ALA A 123 3.28 9.40 5.58
C ALA A 123 4.22 9.92 6.66
N GLY A 124 4.44 9.12 7.71
CA GLY A 124 5.33 9.49 8.83
C GLY A 124 6.74 9.93 8.39
N ALA A 125 7.29 9.27 7.36
CA ALA A 125 8.59 9.67 6.78
C ALA A 125 8.55 11.10 6.18
N ALA A 126 7.48 11.45 5.47
CA ALA A 126 7.31 12.79 4.90
C ALA A 126 7.17 13.86 6.00
N ILE A 127 6.44 13.54 7.09
CA ILE A 127 6.29 14.42 8.27
C ILE A 127 7.65 14.68 8.93
N ILE A 128 8.45 13.64 9.15
CA ILE A 128 9.78 13.75 9.77
C ILE A 128 10.73 14.56 8.87
N CYS A 129 10.76 14.26 7.56
CA CYS A 129 11.60 15.00 6.61
C CYS A 129 11.21 16.49 6.52
N ALA A 130 9.92 16.79 6.50
CA ALA A 130 9.42 18.17 6.53
C ALA A 130 9.84 18.90 7.81
N GLY A 131 9.79 18.20 8.96
CA GLY A 131 10.27 18.71 10.25
C GLY A 131 11.76 19.08 10.25
N PHE A 132 12.62 18.24 9.68
CA PHE A 132 14.05 18.55 9.54
C PHE A 132 14.31 19.71 8.58
N ALA A 133 13.60 19.75 7.46
CA ALA A 133 13.78 20.77 6.43
C ALA A 133 13.07 22.10 6.76
N LYS A 134 12.27 22.16 7.84
CA LYS A 134 11.45 23.31 8.25
C LYS A 134 10.53 23.82 7.13
N VAL A 135 9.99 22.90 6.34
CA VAL A 135 9.02 23.19 5.25
C VAL A 135 7.70 22.47 5.51
N SER A 136 6.67 22.77 4.73
CA SER A 136 5.42 22.02 4.82
C SER A 136 5.59 20.61 4.25
N THR A 137 4.84 19.64 4.78
CA THR A 137 4.78 18.27 4.23
C THR A 137 4.31 18.24 2.79
N ILE A 138 3.41 19.17 2.43
CA ILE A 138 2.90 19.34 1.07
C ILE A 138 4.02 19.74 0.10
N ASP A 139 4.95 20.59 0.51
CA ASP A 139 6.07 20.99 -0.36
C ASP A 139 7.04 19.84 -0.59
N VAL A 140 7.26 19.00 0.42
CA VAL A 140 8.03 17.74 0.28
C VAL A 140 7.34 16.84 -0.74
N VAL A 141 6.04 16.57 -0.56
CA VAL A 141 5.25 15.71 -1.47
C VAL A 141 5.26 16.25 -2.90
N LYS A 142 5.07 17.57 -3.08
CA LYS A 142 5.11 18.22 -4.40
C LYS A 142 6.46 18.05 -5.10
N ARG A 143 7.55 18.04 -4.34
CA ARG A 143 8.90 17.81 -4.89
C ARG A 143 9.08 16.35 -5.31
N THR A 144 8.56 15.41 -4.55
CA THR A 144 8.74 13.97 -4.82
C THR A 144 7.74 13.43 -5.84
N SER A 145 6.60 14.09 -6.02
CA SER A 145 5.47 13.60 -6.83
C SER A 145 5.87 13.28 -8.27
N PHE A 146 6.64 14.15 -8.92
CA PHE A 146 7.05 13.93 -10.30
C PHE A 146 7.86 12.64 -10.47
N GLY A 147 8.85 12.41 -9.60
CA GLY A 147 9.66 11.19 -9.64
C GLY A 147 8.84 9.94 -9.33
N MET A 148 7.88 10.03 -8.42
CA MET A 148 7.02 8.91 -8.04
C MET A 148 6.00 8.55 -9.13
N VAL A 149 5.47 9.54 -9.86
CA VAL A 149 4.62 9.28 -11.04
C VAL A 149 5.43 8.57 -12.14
N LEU A 150 6.68 8.99 -12.39
CA LEU A 150 7.56 8.27 -13.33
C LEU A 150 7.87 6.85 -12.86
N ALA A 151 8.09 6.65 -11.56
CA ALA A 151 8.29 5.32 -10.99
C ALA A 151 7.05 4.43 -11.16
N LEU A 152 5.84 5.00 -10.99
CA LEU A 152 4.58 4.28 -11.20
C LEU A 152 4.42 3.83 -12.66
N ILE A 153 4.71 4.72 -13.61
CA ILE A 153 4.68 4.40 -15.05
C ILE A 153 5.71 3.29 -15.36
N THR A 154 6.91 3.40 -14.80
CA THR A 154 7.97 2.40 -15.02
C THR A 154 7.56 1.03 -14.45
N ALA A 155 7.00 1.00 -13.23
CA ALA A 155 6.51 -0.23 -12.61
C ALA A 155 5.39 -0.88 -13.44
N TYR A 156 4.47 -0.08 -13.98
CA TYR A 156 3.44 -0.56 -14.89
C TYR A 156 4.03 -1.18 -16.16
N VAL A 157 4.96 -0.49 -16.84
CA VAL A 157 5.59 -1.01 -18.06
C VAL A 157 6.32 -2.32 -17.78
N VAL A 158 7.10 -2.41 -16.70
CA VAL A 158 7.90 -3.60 -16.38
C VAL A 158 7.05 -4.82 -16.02
N LEU A 159 5.90 -4.65 -15.35
CA LEU A 159 5.09 -5.77 -14.86
C LEU A 159 3.91 -6.16 -15.77
N VAL A 160 3.52 -5.27 -16.68
CA VAL A 160 2.35 -5.46 -17.55
C VAL A 160 2.74 -5.59 -19.02
N VAL A 161 3.82 -4.93 -19.48
CA VAL A 161 4.20 -4.87 -20.90
C VAL A 161 5.38 -5.80 -21.23
N MET A 162 6.28 -6.05 -20.26
CA MET A 162 7.40 -6.99 -20.38
C MET A 162 7.05 -8.34 -19.77
#